data_AF-A0A6N6S401-F1
#
_entry.id   AF-A0A6N6S401-F1
#
_cell.length_a   1.000
_cell.length_b   1.000
_cell.length_c   1.000
_cell.angle_alpha   90.00
_cell.angle_beta   90.00
_cell.angle_gamma   90.00
#
_symmetry.space_group_name_H-M   'P 1'
#
loop_
_entity.id
_entity.type
_entity.pdbx_description
1 polymer ?
#
loop_
_entity_poly.entity_id
_entity_poly.type
_entity_poly.pdbx_seq_one_letter_code
_entity_poly.pdbx_strand_id
1 'polypeptide(L)'
;MKTIYTIFKSQKLGILTGFSVTGLLIIGSLIINFCPRQYAGLSGDDISFFFTQKQPLHLWFYLLFLACILYGVNTFLCTLDSIIKKTRIGVKKVTLYGASVVHIGFIITLVAHLIGGLYSTTEPPVSVAEEWADLGGVEMKVTDLKTTSY
;
A
#
# COMPACT_ATOMS: atom_id res chain seq x y z
N MET A 1 -17.56 -15.50 19.76
CA MET A 1 -16.11 -15.44 19.47
C MET A 1 -15.62 -16.49 18.48
N LYS A 2 -15.93 -17.79 18.63
CA LYS A 2 -15.46 -18.85 17.69
C LYS A 2 -15.86 -18.58 16.23
N THR A 3 -17.09 -18.13 15.98
CA THR A 3 -17.60 -17.85 14.62
C THR A 3 -16.83 -16.72 13.93
N ILE A 4 -16.56 -15.63 14.63
CA ILE A 4 -15.82 -14.47 14.10
C ILE A 4 -14.39 -14.90 13.74
N TYR A 5 -13.71 -15.62 14.63
CA TYR A 5 -12.37 -16.15 14.35
C TYR A 5 -12.34 -17.05 13.12
N THR A 6 -13.34 -17.94 12.95
CA THR A 6 -13.44 -18.80 11.77
C THR A 6 -13.65 -18.01 10.48
N ILE A 7 -14.44 -16.93 10.51
CA ILE A 7 -14.65 -16.05 9.35
C ILE A 7 -13.34 -15.34 8.99
N PHE A 8 -12.68 -14.73 9.97
CA PHE A 8 -11.44 -13.98 9.75
C PHE A 8 -10.27 -14.87 9.33
N LYS A 9 -10.33 -16.17 9.62
CA LYS A 9 -9.35 -17.17 9.16
C LYS A 9 -9.72 -17.80 7.79
N SER A 10 -10.88 -17.48 7.24
CA SER A 10 -11.34 -18.12 6.01
C SER A 10 -10.47 -17.76 4.81
N GLN A 11 -10.07 -18.74 4.01
CA GLN A 11 -9.39 -18.50 2.73
C GLN A 11 -10.27 -17.70 1.76
N LYS A 12 -11.59 -17.89 1.81
CA LYS A 12 -12.54 -17.12 0.98
C LYS A 12 -12.46 -15.62 1.29
N LEU A 13 -12.30 -15.27 2.57
CA LEU A 13 -12.12 -13.89 2.98
C LEU A 13 -10.82 -13.32 2.43
N GLY A 14 -9.71 -14.06 2.54
CA GLY A 14 -8.41 -13.64 2.01
C GLY A 14 -8.44 -13.40 0.49
N ILE A 15 -9.10 -14.29 -0.27
CA ILE A 15 -9.29 -14.12 -1.71
C ILE A 15 -10.11 -12.85 -2.00
N LEU A 16 -11.24 -12.67 -1.31
CA LEU A 16 -12.11 -11.52 -1.49
C LEU A 16 -11.38 -10.21 -1.18
N THR A 17 -10.70 -10.13 -0.04
CA THR A 17 -9.95 -8.94 0.36
C THR A 17 -8.78 -8.67 -0.58
N GLY A 18 -8.10 -9.71 -1.09
CA GLY A 18 -7.04 -9.57 -2.09
C GLY A 18 -7.56 -8.94 -3.39
N PHE A 19 -8.67 -9.44 -3.94
CA PHE A 19 -9.29 -8.84 -5.12
C PHE A 19 -9.79 -7.42 -4.86
N SER A 20 -10.35 -7.16 -3.68
CA SER A 20 -10.77 -5.79 -3.31
C SER A 20 -9.58 -4.83 -3.26
N VAL A 21 -8.46 -5.22 -2.66
CA VAL A 21 -7.23 -4.41 -2.63
C VAL A 21 -6.76 -4.10 -4.05
N THR A 22 -6.65 -5.12 -4.91
CA THR A 22 -6.24 -4.91 -6.31
C THR A 22 -7.19 -3.99 -7.07
N GLY A 23 -8.50 -4.20 -6.94
CA GLY A 23 -9.51 -3.35 -7.60
C GLY A 23 -9.45 -1.89 -7.12
N LEU A 24 -9.29 -1.67 -5.81
CA LEU A 24 -9.20 -0.34 -5.23
C LEU A 24 -7.90 0.38 -5.62
N LEU A 25 -6.79 -0.35 -5.79
CA LEU A 25 -5.54 0.20 -6.32
C LEU A 25 -5.70 0.66 -7.78
N ILE A 26 -6.37 -0.15 -8.62
CA ILE A 26 -6.68 0.23 -10.00
C ILE A 26 -7.56 1.49 -10.03
N ILE A 27 -8.62 1.51 -9.23
CA ILE A 27 -9.52 2.67 -9.12
C ILE A 27 -8.76 3.91 -8.66
N GLY A 28 -7.94 3.80 -7.61
CA GLY A 28 -7.13 4.91 -7.10
C GLY A 28 -6.17 5.46 -8.15
N SER A 29 -5.47 4.57 -8.86
CA SER A 29 -4.58 4.96 -9.96
C SER A 29 -5.34 5.74 -11.04
N LEU A 30 -6.50 5.26 -11.49
CA LEU A 30 -7.31 5.96 -12.49
C LEU A 30 -7.79 7.32 -11.97
N ILE A 31 -8.31 7.38 -10.75
CA ILE A 31 -8.83 8.61 -10.16
C ILE A 31 -7.73 9.69 -10.04
N ILE A 32 -6.54 9.31 -9.56
CA ILE A 32 -5.41 10.25 -9.43
C ILE A 32 -5.00 10.78 -10.81
N ASN A 33 -4.98 9.92 -11.83
CA ASN A 33 -4.65 10.31 -13.20
C ASN A 33 -5.72 11.21 -13.86
N PHE A 34 -7.00 10.97 -13.61
CA PHE A 34 -8.09 11.78 -14.19
C PHE A 34 -8.33 13.10 -13.46
N CYS A 35 -8.02 13.19 -12.16
CA CYS A 35 -8.27 14.37 -11.33
C CYS A 35 -6.99 14.91 -10.67
N PRO A 36 -5.89 15.15 -11.41
CA PRO A 36 -4.57 15.45 -10.82
C PRO A 36 -4.57 16.72 -9.96
N ARG A 37 -5.41 17.72 -10.31
CA ARG A 37 -5.53 18.97 -9.54
C ARG A 37 -6.03 18.75 -8.11
N GLN A 38 -6.85 17.72 -7.87
CA GLN A 38 -7.37 17.44 -6.53
C GLN A 38 -6.34 16.73 -5.64
N TYR A 39 -5.28 16.19 -6.25
CA TYR A 39 -4.15 15.55 -5.58
C TYR A 39 -2.89 16.43 -5.59
N ALA A 40 -3.03 17.73 -5.87
CA ALA A 40 -1.92 18.67 -5.76
C ALA A 40 -1.38 18.70 -4.32
N GLY A 41 -0.10 18.37 -4.14
CA GLY A 41 0.54 18.24 -2.83
C GLY A 41 0.62 16.81 -2.28
N LEU A 42 0.00 15.83 -2.93
CA LEU A 42 0.26 14.41 -2.62
C LEU A 42 1.71 14.08 -3.02
N SER A 43 2.55 13.79 -2.03
CA SER A 43 3.98 13.54 -2.24
C SER A 43 4.32 12.08 -1.95
N GLY A 44 4.67 11.33 -3.00
CA GLY A 44 5.10 9.95 -2.89
C GLY A 44 4.10 9.06 -2.12
N ASP A 45 4.59 8.42 -1.07
CA ASP A 45 3.84 7.48 -0.24
C ASP A 45 3.12 8.14 0.96
N ASP A 46 3.05 9.47 1.04
CA ASP A 46 2.42 10.18 2.16
C ASP A 46 0.91 9.91 2.24
N ILE A 47 0.54 8.92 3.06
CA ILE A 47 -0.86 8.58 3.27
C ILE A 47 -1.55 9.56 4.23
N SER A 48 -0.80 10.39 4.96
CA SER A 48 -1.37 11.39 5.85
C SER A 48 -2.15 12.46 5.08
N PHE A 49 -1.79 12.69 3.81
CA PHE A 49 -2.51 13.55 2.87
C PHE A 49 -4.01 13.23 2.85
N PHE A 50 -4.37 11.95 2.72
CA PHE A 50 -5.77 11.53 2.60
C PHE A 50 -6.58 11.83 3.86
N PHE A 51 -5.96 11.75 5.04
CA PHE A 51 -6.63 12.03 6.31
C PHE A 51 -6.70 13.51 6.66
N THR A 52 -5.75 14.31 6.16
CA THR A 52 -5.68 15.76 6.37
C THR A 52 -6.57 16.51 5.39
N GLN A 53 -6.49 16.18 4.10
CA GLN A 53 -7.30 16.75 3.02
C GLN A 53 -8.51 15.85 2.76
N LYS A 54 -9.50 15.85 3.66
CA LYS A 54 -10.67 14.97 3.56
C LYS A 54 -11.55 15.37 2.39
N GLN A 55 -11.60 14.53 1.35
CA GLN A 55 -12.50 14.71 0.21
C GLN A 55 -13.32 13.44 -0.06
N PRO A 56 -14.57 13.55 -0.55
CA PRO A 56 -15.36 12.39 -0.94
C PRO A 56 -14.66 11.53 -1.99
N LEU A 57 -13.86 12.14 -2.86
CA LEU A 57 -13.10 11.42 -3.88
C LEU A 57 -12.08 10.45 -3.27
N HIS A 58 -11.61 10.70 -2.03
CA HIS A 58 -10.67 9.82 -1.33
C HIS A 58 -11.34 8.55 -0.75
N LEU A 59 -12.64 8.33 -1.00
CA LEU A 59 -13.35 7.15 -0.49
C LEU A 59 -12.69 5.84 -0.88
N TRP A 60 -12.15 5.75 -2.10
CA TRP A 60 -11.42 4.56 -2.56
C TRP A 60 -10.24 4.23 -1.65
N PHE A 61 -9.53 5.26 -1.15
CA PHE A 61 -8.37 5.09 -0.29
C PHE A 61 -8.77 4.59 1.10
N TYR A 62 -9.86 5.10 1.69
CA TYR A 62 -10.34 4.60 2.98
C TYR A 62 -10.81 3.15 2.91
N LEU A 63 -11.49 2.79 1.81
CA LEU A 63 -11.86 1.40 1.54
C LEU A 63 -10.63 0.51 1.35
N LEU A 64 -9.60 1.01 0.64
CA LEU A 64 -8.34 0.31 0.43
C LEU A 64 -7.62 0.08 1.76
N PHE A 65 -7.52 1.12 2.58
CA PHE A 65 -6.90 1.07 3.89
C PHE A 65 -7.56 0.02 4.78
N LEU A 66 -8.90 0.02 4.85
CA LEU A 66 -9.67 -0.99 5.56
C LEU A 66 -9.44 -2.40 4.98
N ALA A 67 -9.46 -2.55 3.65
CA ALA A 67 -9.24 -3.83 2.99
C ALA A 67 -7.84 -4.39 3.28
N CYS A 68 -6.80 -3.55 3.29
CA CYS A 68 -5.43 -3.93 3.66
C CYS A 68 -5.35 -4.39 5.12
N ILE A 69 -6.02 -3.71 6.05
CA ILE A 69 -6.08 -4.15 7.47
C ILE A 69 -6.74 -5.52 7.57
N LEU A 70 -7.92 -5.70 6.93
CA LEU A 70 -8.62 -6.97 6.95
C LEU A 70 -7.79 -8.10 6.33
N TYR A 71 -7.09 -7.79 5.23
CA TYR A 71 -6.25 -8.77 4.55
C TYR A 71 -5.01 -9.14 5.37
N GLY A 72 -4.40 -8.16 6.04
CA GLY A 72 -3.30 -8.39 6.99
C GLY A 72 -3.74 -9.25 8.17
N VAL A 73 -4.87 -8.94 8.80
CA VAL A 73 -5.41 -9.76 9.91
C VAL A 73 -5.73 -11.18 9.45
N ASN A 74 -6.38 -11.34 8.29
CA ASN A 74 -6.68 -12.66 7.73
C ASN A 74 -5.39 -13.47 7.49
N THR A 75 -4.42 -12.86 6.85
CA THR A 75 -3.14 -13.49 6.52
C THR A 75 -2.38 -13.88 7.79
N PHE A 76 -2.37 -13.01 8.80
CA PHE A 76 -1.75 -13.28 10.10
C PHE A 76 -2.40 -14.48 10.81
N LEU A 77 -3.73 -14.51 10.91
CA LEU A 77 -4.45 -15.61 11.57
C LEU A 77 -4.31 -16.94 10.83
N CYS A 78 -4.36 -16.92 9.49
CA CYS A 78 -4.10 -18.10 8.66
C CYS A 78 -2.69 -18.65 8.89
N THR A 79 -1.70 -17.76 8.99
CA THR A 79 -0.31 -18.10 9.24
C THR A 79 -0.11 -18.69 10.62
N LEU A 80 -0.66 -18.04 11.65
CA LEU A 80 -0.58 -18.49 13.03
C LEU A 80 -1.17 -19.90 13.18
N ASP A 81 -2.36 -20.15 12.63
CA ASP A 81 -3.00 -21.47 12.68
C ASP A 81 -2.18 -22.55 11.96
N SER A 82 -1.65 -22.21 10.78
CA SER A 82 -0.80 -23.11 9.98
C SER A 82 0.48 -23.49 10.75
N ILE A 83 1.15 -22.50 11.36
CA ILE A 83 2.35 -22.72 12.16
C ILE A 83 2.02 -23.57 13.40
N ILE A 84 1.01 -23.17 14.20
CA ILE A 84 0.63 -23.89 15.42
C ILE A 84 0.31 -25.36 15.11
N LYS A 85 -0.46 -25.64 14.05
CA LYS A 85 -0.78 -27.02 13.67
C LYS A 85 0.46 -27.81 13.27
N LYS A 86 1.33 -27.25 12.44
CA LYS A 86 2.56 -27.93 11.98
C LYS A 86 3.54 -28.18 13.12
N THR A 87 3.68 -27.23 14.04
CA THR A 87 4.51 -27.38 15.24
C THR A 87 3.94 -28.45 16.17
N ARG A 88 2.62 -28.48 16.40
CA ARG A 88 1.97 -29.53 17.22
C ARG A 88 2.13 -30.93 16.65
N ILE A 89 2.11 -31.07 15.33
CA ILE A 89 2.29 -32.36 14.63
C ILE A 89 3.79 -32.73 14.53
N GLY A 90 4.71 -31.86 14.96
CA GLY A 90 6.15 -32.13 14.95
C GLY A 90 6.77 -32.09 13.55
N VAL A 91 6.19 -31.32 12.62
CA VAL A 91 6.70 -31.21 11.25
C VAL A 91 8.06 -30.49 11.23
N LYS A 92 9.12 -31.23 10.92
CA LYS A 92 10.50 -30.71 10.83
C LYS A 92 10.92 -30.25 9.42
N LYS A 93 10.15 -30.57 8.37
CA LYS A 93 10.50 -30.19 6.99
C LYS A 93 10.19 -28.71 6.75
N VAL A 94 11.24 -27.90 6.57
CA VAL A 94 11.14 -26.44 6.36
C VAL A 94 10.32 -26.09 5.11
N THR A 95 10.41 -26.89 4.04
CA THR A 95 9.67 -26.66 2.79
C THR A 95 8.14 -26.62 2.98
N LEU A 96 7.63 -27.30 4.01
CA LEU A 96 6.20 -27.27 4.32
C LEU A 96 5.75 -25.93 4.93
N TYR A 97 6.67 -25.06 5.34
CA TYR A 97 6.38 -23.72 5.85
C TYR A 97 6.43 -22.64 4.77
N GLY A 98 6.67 -22.97 3.50
CA GLY A 98 6.83 -21.99 2.42
C GLY A 98 5.70 -20.95 2.34
N ALA A 99 4.44 -21.39 2.39
CA ALA A 99 3.29 -20.47 2.42
C ALA A 99 3.29 -19.53 3.64
N SER A 100 3.68 -20.04 4.82
CA SER A 100 3.78 -19.24 6.03
C SER A 100 4.88 -18.18 5.92
N VAL A 101 6.01 -18.49 5.29
CA VAL A 101 7.10 -17.53 5.05
C VAL A 101 6.64 -16.41 4.12
N VAL A 102 5.95 -16.74 3.02
CA VAL A 102 5.39 -15.75 2.08
C VAL A 102 4.41 -14.82 2.79
N HIS A 103 3.51 -15.37 3.60
CA HIS A 103 2.57 -14.58 4.38
C HIS A 103 3.26 -13.63 5.37
N ILE A 104 4.30 -14.10 6.07
CA ILE A 104 5.08 -13.25 6.98
C ILE A 104 5.74 -12.12 6.20
N GLY A 105 6.34 -12.42 5.05
CA GLY A 105 6.92 -11.41 4.16
C GLY A 105 5.88 -10.35 3.76
N PHE A 106 4.69 -10.78 3.34
CA PHE A 106 3.58 -9.88 3.01
C PHE A 106 3.17 -8.98 4.18
N ILE A 107 3.04 -9.53 5.40
CA ILE A 107 2.70 -8.75 6.60
C ILE A 107 3.79 -7.72 6.91
N ILE A 108 5.06 -8.11 6.82
CA ILE A 108 6.18 -7.19 7.04
C ILE A 108 6.13 -6.05 6.01
N THR A 109 5.90 -6.35 4.74
CA THR A 109 5.76 -5.34 3.69
C THR A 109 4.60 -4.39 3.96
N LEU A 110 3.42 -4.89 4.37
CA LEU A 110 2.28 -4.04 4.73
C LEU A 110 2.62 -3.10 5.89
N VAL A 111 3.27 -3.61 6.94
CA VAL A 111 3.68 -2.80 8.09
C VAL A 111 4.71 -1.76 7.68
N ALA A 112 5.69 -2.12 6.85
CA ALA A 112 6.69 -1.20 6.34
C ALA A 112 6.05 -0.06 5.52
N HIS A 113 5.08 -0.36 4.65
CA HIS A 113 4.35 0.66 3.89
C HIS A 113 3.49 1.54 4.79
N LEU A 114 2.86 0.97 5.84
CA LEU A 114 2.08 1.76 6.80
C LEU A 114 2.97 2.75 7.56
N ILE A 115 4.12 2.29 8.06
CA ILE A 115 5.06 3.16 8.78
C ILE A 115 5.67 4.18 7.81
N GLY A 116 6.13 3.74 6.64
CA GLY A 116 6.67 4.61 5.60
C GLY A 116 5.69 5.71 5.23
N GLY A 117 4.42 5.37 4.96
CA GLY A 117 3.45 6.38 4.56
C GLY A 117 3.00 7.33 5.68
N LEU A 118 3.14 6.96 6.96
CA LEU A 118 2.79 7.83 8.09
C LEU A 118 3.93 8.73 8.54
N TYR A 119 5.18 8.30 8.36
CA TYR A 119 6.37 8.95 8.93
C TYR A 119 7.40 9.39 7.89
N SER A 120 7.22 9.05 6.61
CA SER A 120 8.12 9.54 5.56
C SER A 120 7.79 10.99 5.23
N THR A 121 8.78 11.86 5.40
CA THR A 121 8.81 13.18 4.77
C THR A 121 9.46 13.01 3.41
N THR A 122 8.66 12.89 2.36
CA THR A 122 9.20 12.92 1.00
C THR A 122 9.31 14.39 0.61
N GLU A 123 10.52 14.86 0.29
CA GLU A 123 10.66 16.20 -0.27
C GLU A 123 9.84 16.30 -1.56
N PRO A 124 9.19 17.46 -1.81
CA PRO A 124 8.41 17.63 -3.02
C PRO A 124 9.28 17.35 -4.24
N PRO A 125 8.71 16.74 -5.31
CA PRO A 125 9.47 16.45 -6.50
C PRO A 125 10.08 17.75 -7.05
N VAL A 126 11.37 17.68 -7.37
CA VAL A 126 12.09 18.77 -8.03
C VAL A 126 11.55 18.95 -9.44
N SER A 127 10.69 19.95 -9.63
CA SER A 127 10.23 20.35 -10.97
C SER A 127 11.20 21.40 -11.54
N VAL A 128 11.99 21.00 -12.53
CA VAL A 128 12.81 21.95 -13.30
C VAL A 128 12.01 22.38 -14.54
N ALA A 129 11.81 23.68 -14.70
CA ALA A 129 11.09 24.28 -15.82
C ALA A 129 12.06 25.02 -16.77
N GLU A 130 11.55 25.66 -17.81
CA GLU A 130 12.32 26.59 -18.64
C GLU A 130 12.73 27.87 -17.88
N GLU A 131 12.13 28.12 -16.72
CA GLU A 131 12.51 29.20 -15.81
C GLU A 131 13.46 28.67 -14.72
N TRP A 132 14.24 29.56 -14.12
CA TRP A 132 15.14 29.22 -13.02
C TRP A 132 14.31 28.80 -11.80
N ALA A 133 14.52 27.57 -11.33
CA ALA A 133 13.90 27.03 -10.12
C ALA A 133 14.96 26.94 -9.01
N ASP A 134 14.68 27.57 -7.86
CA ASP A 134 15.51 27.45 -6.66
C ASP A 134 15.22 26.12 -5.96
N LEU A 135 16.29 25.35 -5.72
CA LEU A 135 16.26 24.03 -5.08
C LEU A 135 17.02 24.03 -3.75
N GLY A 136 16.84 25.09 -2.95
CA GLY A 136 17.40 25.16 -1.61
C GLY A 136 18.91 25.42 -1.63
N GLY A 137 19.33 26.39 -2.46
CA GLY A 137 20.73 26.82 -2.55
C GLY A 137 21.42 26.48 -3.88
N VAL A 138 20.72 25.85 -4.81
CA VAL A 138 21.15 25.65 -6.19
C VAL A 138 19.99 26.02 -7.12
N GLU A 139 20.23 26.92 -8.07
CA GLU A 139 19.24 27.27 -9.10
C GLU A 139 19.43 26.35 -10.32
N MET A 140 18.34 25.71 -10.77
CA MET A 140 18.35 24.84 -11.94
C MET A 140 17.31 25.30 -12.97
N LYS A 141 17.69 25.30 -14.24
CA LYS A 141 16.82 25.58 -15.39
C LYS A 141 17.04 24.50 -16.44
N VAL A 142 15.97 24.04 -17.07
CA VAL A 142 16.08 23.14 -18.23
C VAL A 142 16.51 23.95 -19.45
N THR A 143 17.60 23.52 -20.09
CA THR A 143 18.07 24.07 -21.37
C THR A 143 18.03 22.99 -22.45
N ASP A 144 17.49 23.32 -23.63
CA ASP A 144 17.45 22.43 -24.82
C ASP A 144 16.67 21.12 -24.60
N LEU A 145 15.47 21.19 -24.00
CA LEU A 145 14.59 20.02 -23.86
C LEU A 145 14.04 19.59 -25.22
N LYS A 146 14.67 18.61 -25.86
CA LYS A 146 14.16 17.99 -27.09
C LYS A 146 13.14 16.91 -26.73
N THR A 147 11.86 17.27 -26.69
CA THR A 147 10.77 16.30 -26.55
C THR A 147 10.33 15.80 -27.92
N THR A 148 10.49 14.50 -28.19
CA THR A 148 9.85 13.83 -29.31
C THR A 148 8.50 13.29 -28.85
N SER A 149 7.39 13.86 -29.33
CA SER A 149 6.08 13.22 -29.21
C SER A 149 5.94 12.17 -30.31
N TYR A 150 5.64 10.92 -29.93
CA TYR A 150 5.25 9.86 -30.86
C TYR A 150 3.73 9.86 -31.07
#